data_AF-A0A2K8KU86-F1
#
_entry.id   AF-A0A2K8KU86-F1
#
_cell.length_a   1.000
_cell.length_b   1.000
_cell.length_c   1.000
_cell.angle_alpha   90.00
_cell.angle_beta   90.00
_cell.angle_gamma   90.00
#
_symmetry.space_group_name_H-M   'P 1'
#
loop_
_entity.id
_entity.type
_entity.pdbx_description
1 polymer ?
#
loop_
_entity_poly.entity_id
_entity_poly.type
_entity_poly.pdbx_seq_one_letter_code
_entity_poly.pdbx_strand_id
1 'polypeptide(L)'
;MLALCQTLADSVEAFLATPEVSQQQAAQASFRLCYQSWTANQLFFQLAFNPADKKTLQPLLDLIDTRPFLPGYIDSIPDYPYSGLIFEMDLPINEATLLSQHRLMDEDSAALGFPVVEFFLWRQPLDTTWHSTGDIAADSLIERRHQYLRTATGMLLADLGAVSNRWQAGGGFGGLPHRVQLVAVLASLQRITAVALLDDLFNEQALTEPEWHHPAMYSGQGRAYPLALLTAVQGWVGLPESTTAFAQWLDSRADRPMTAADLQTAVADSLSAVQELPENYPADSAADGQWATARQRISALALAFGQLSEQQQVPIFSQ
;
A
#
# COMPACT_ATOMS: atom_id res chain seq x y z
N MET A 1 -6.95 10.65 -3.20
CA MET A 1 -5.91 10.29 -2.21
C MET A 1 -5.82 11.29 -1.07
N LEU A 2 -5.13 12.44 -1.19
CA LEU A 2 -4.87 13.32 -0.03
C LEU A 2 -6.12 13.72 0.78
N ALA A 3 -7.23 14.02 0.12
CA ALA A 3 -8.49 14.32 0.82
C ALA A 3 -9.00 13.13 1.67
N LEU A 4 -8.90 11.90 1.17
CA LEU A 4 -9.29 10.69 1.92
C LEU A 4 -8.36 10.44 3.12
N CYS A 5 -7.07 10.73 2.96
CA CYS A 5 -6.08 10.59 4.02
C CYS A 5 -6.15 11.72 5.05
N GLN A 6 -6.62 12.91 4.65
CA GLN A 6 -7.03 13.95 5.60
C GLN A 6 -8.23 13.48 6.43
N THR A 7 -9.23 12.86 5.79
CA THR A 7 -10.38 12.29 6.52
C THR A 7 -9.94 11.20 7.51
N LEU A 8 -8.92 10.40 7.19
CA LEU A 8 -8.29 9.49 8.15
C LEU A 8 -7.71 10.25 9.35
N ALA A 9 -6.89 11.27 9.12
CA ALA A 9 -6.31 12.06 10.20
C ALA A 9 -7.39 12.69 11.10
N ASP A 10 -8.44 13.25 10.52
CA ASP A 10 -9.55 13.85 11.26
C ASP A 10 -10.31 12.79 12.08
N SER A 11 -10.50 11.59 11.51
CA SER A 11 -11.18 10.48 12.20
C SER A 11 -10.33 9.90 13.34
N VAL A 12 -9.01 9.87 13.18
CA VAL A 12 -8.07 9.48 14.24
C VAL A 12 -8.12 10.48 15.40
N GLU A 13 -8.11 11.78 15.13
CA GLU A 13 -8.26 12.78 16.21
C GLU A 13 -9.60 12.67 16.93
N ALA A 14 -10.69 12.43 16.19
CA ALA A 14 -12.00 12.20 16.80
C ALA A 14 -12.02 10.96 17.71
N PHE A 15 -11.37 9.87 17.28
CA PHE A 15 -11.20 8.67 18.10
C PHE A 15 -10.34 8.91 19.34
N LEU A 16 -9.20 9.59 19.19
CA LEU A 16 -8.32 9.88 20.33
C LEU A 16 -8.95 10.83 21.34
N ALA A 17 -9.80 11.76 20.89
CA ALA A 17 -10.53 12.67 21.79
C ALA A 17 -11.60 11.93 22.62
N THR A 18 -12.29 10.96 22.02
CA THR A 18 -13.33 10.15 22.66
C THR A 18 -13.23 8.70 22.18
N PRO A 19 -12.42 7.84 22.83
CA PRO A 19 -12.15 6.48 22.36
C PRO A 19 -13.34 5.50 22.46
N GLU A 20 -14.32 5.65 21.58
CA GLU A 20 -15.48 4.77 21.53
C GLU A 20 -15.44 3.82 20.33
N VAL A 21 -16.17 2.71 20.42
CA VAL A 21 -16.28 1.71 19.34
C VAL A 21 -16.72 2.36 18.02
N SER A 22 -17.69 3.28 18.08
CA SER A 22 -18.20 3.99 16.90
C SER A 22 -17.13 4.86 16.23
N GLN A 23 -16.31 5.57 17.02
CA GLN A 23 -15.22 6.40 16.52
C GLN A 23 -14.07 5.56 15.99
N GLN A 24 -13.73 4.46 16.65
CA GLN A 24 -12.74 3.51 16.17
C GLN A 24 -13.15 2.94 14.81
N GLN A 25 -14.42 2.53 14.67
CA GLN A 25 -14.96 2.03 13.41
C GLN A 25 -14.94 3.10 12.30
N ALA A 26 -15.22 4.37 12.62
CA ALA A 26 -15.10 5.47 11.67
C ALA A 26 -13.65 5.68 11.21
N ALA A 27 -12.69 5.66 12.13
CA ALA A 27 -11.26 5.76 11.81
C ALA A 27 -10.77 4.56 10.99
N GLN A 28 -11.20 3.34 11.33
CA GLN A 28 -10.94 2.13 10.54
C GLN A 28 -11.50 2.24 9.13
N ALA A 29 -12.73 2.74 8.96
CA ALA A 29 -13.33 2.95 7.64
C ALA A 29 -12.55 3.98 6.81
N SER A 30 -12.18 5.11 7.41
CA SER A 30 -11.34 6.13 6.75
C SER A 30 -9.94 5.62 6.40
N PHE A 31 -9.35 4.78 7.26
CA PHE A 31 -8.07 4.12 6.99
C PHE A 31 -8.14 3.29 5.72
N ARG A 32 -9.16 2.45 5.59
CA ARG A 32 -9.38 1.59 4.42
C ARG A 32 -9.46 2.41 3.14
N LEU A 33 -10.22 3.50 3.15
CA LEU A 33 -10.37 4.37 1.98
C LEU A 33 -9.07 5.11 1.62
N CYS A 34 -8.34 5.62 2.63
CA CYS A 34 -7.05 6.25 2.40
C CYS A 34 -6.03 5.25 1.83
N TYR A 35 -5.92 4.07 2.43
CA TYR A 35 -4.97 3.04 2.03
C TYR A 35 -5.29 2.48 0.63
N GLN A 36 -6.54 2.14 0.35
CA GLN A 36 -6.96 1.73 -1.01
C GLN A 36 -6.69 2.83 -2.04
N SER A 37 -6.88 4.11 -1.69
CA SER A 37 -6.53 5.20 -2.59
C SER A 37 -5.02 5.36 -2.79
N TRP A 38 -4.19 5.10 -1.77
CA TRP A 38 -2.73 5.05 -1.91
C TRP A 38 -2.33 3.93 -2.89
N THR A 39 -2.85 2.71 -2.67
CA THR A 39 -2.64 1.55 -3.53
C THR A 39 -3.03 1.83 -4.99
N ALA A 40 -4.23 2.39 -5.21
CA ALA A 40 -4.70 2.72 -6.56
C ALA A 40 -3.87 3.81 -7.26
N ASN A 41 -3.03 4.55 -6.52
CA ASN A 41 -2.14 5.56 -7.09
C ASN A 41 -0.68 5.08 -7.17
N GLN A 42 -0.37 3.83 -6.80
CA GLN A 42 0.99 3.32 -6.83
C GLN A 42 1.65 3.40 -8.21
N LEU A 43 0.89 3.29 -9.30
CA LEU A 43 1.40 3.49 -10.68
C LEU A 43 2.22 4.78 -10.82
N PHE A 44 1.85 5.80 -10.06
CA PHE A 44 2.46 7.12 -10.09
C PHE A 44 3.68 7.24 -9.16
N PHE A 45 3.89 6.32 -8.22
CA PHE A 45 4.90 6.48 -7.18
C PHE A 45 6.06 5.49 -7.28
N GLN A 46 6.14 4.69 -8.36
CA GLN A 46 7.19 3.67 -8.54
C GLN A 46 8.54 4.20 -9.02
N LEU A 47 8.60 5.38 -9.64
CA LEU A 47 9.80 5.85 -10.34
C LEU A 47 10.16 7.29 -10.01
N ALA A 48 11.47 7.54 -9.97
CA ALA A 48 12.02 8.86 -9.85
C ALA A 48 12.17 9.54 -11.21
N PHE A 49 11.85 10.83 -11.29
CA PHE A 49 11.92 11.61 -12.53
C PHE A 49 13.27 12.31 -12.72
N ASN A 50 14.03 12.49 -11.65
CA ASN A 50 15.32 13.18 -11.68
C ASN A 50 16.28 12.64 -10.58
N PRO A 51 17.58 13.02 -10.61
CA PRO A 51 18.55 12.48 -9.65
C PRO A 51 18.31 12.87 -8.18
N ALA A 52 17.71 14.03 -7.90
CA ALA A 52 17.38 14.42 -6.54
C ALA A 52 16.26 13.51 -6.01
N ASP A 53 15.23 13.35 -6.83
CA ASP A 53 14.10 12.47 -6.57
C ASP A 53 14.53 11.00 -6.37
N LYS A 54 15.50 10.51 -7.16
CA LYS A 54 16.05 9.16 -7.01
C LYS A 54 16.64 8.90 -5.61
N LYS A 55 17.15 9.93 -4.93
CA LYS A 55 17.71 9.81 -3.58
C LYS A 55 16.64 9.84 -2.49
N THR A 56 15.50 10.49 -2.75
CA THR A 56 14.49 10.77 -1.72
C THR A 56 13.26 9.89 -1.85
N LEU A 57 12.96 9.35 -3.04
CA LEU A 57 11.73 8.59 -3.25
C LEU A 57 11.71 7.29 -2.46
N GLN A 58 12.73 6.44 -2.57
CA GLN A 58 12.71 5.14 -1.89
C GLN A 58 12.58 5.30 -0.36
N PRO A 59 13.39 6.15 0.31
CA PRO A 59 13.20 6.40 1.74
C PRO A 59 11.79 6.88 2.09
N LEU A 60 11.18 7.71 1.23
CA LEU A 60 9.83 8.22 1.43
C LEU A 60 8.76 7.14 1.26
N LEU A 61 8.91 6.22 0.30
CA LEU A 61 8.01 5.08 0.15
C LEU A 61 8.10 4.14 1.34
N ASP A 62 9.32 3.88 1.84
CA ASP A 62 9.56 3.03 3.01
C ASP A 62 8.86 3.60 4.25
N LEU A 63 8.93 4.93 4.46
CA LEU A 63 8.23 5.61 5.55
C LEU A 63 6.71 5.49 5.48
N ILE A 64 6.15 5.44 4.26
CA ILE A 64 4.70 5.38 4.05
C ILE A 64 4.17 3.97 4.28
N ASP A 65 4.86 2.95 3.79
CA ASP A 65 4.35 1.58 3.82
C ASP A 65 5.49 0.55 3.79
N THR A 66 5.93 0.12 4.96
CA THR A 66 6.88 -0.99 5.14
C THR A 66 6.11 -2.25 5.50
N ARG A 67 6.10 -3.23 4.59
CA ARG A 67 5.44 -4.53 4.79
C ARG A 67 6.32 -5.67 4.28
N PRO A 68 6.26 -6.86 4.92
CA PRO A 68 5.57 -7.14 6.19
C PRO A 68 6.18 -6.33 7.35
N PHE A 69 5.54 -6.34 8.51
CA PHE A 69 6.03 -5.57 9.66
C PHE A 69 5.91 -6.33 10.98
N LEU A 70 6.77 -5.97 11.93
CA LEU A 70 6.82 -6.55 13.26
C LEU A 70 5.91 -5.77 14.22
N PRO A 71 4.70 -6.24 14.54
CA PRO A 71 3.79 -5.55 15.46
C PRO A 71 4.38 -5.37 16.86
N GLY A 72 5.20 -6.35 17.30
CA GLY A 72 5.90 -6.33 18.58
C GLY A 72 6.94 -5.22 18.69
N TYR A 73 7.37 -4.61 17.58
CA TYR A 73 8.23 -3.43 17.57
C TYR A 73 7.44 -2.13 17.85
N ILE A 74 6.15 -2.10 17.55
CA ILE A 74 5.30 -0.93 17.76
C ILE A 74 4.80 -0.88 19.21
N ASP A 75 4.16 -1.96 19.67
CA ASP A 75 3.60 -2.11 21.03
C ASP A 75 3.64 -3.58 21.44
N SER A 76 3.16 -3.88 22.64
CA SER A 76 3.05 -5.25 23.13
C SER A 76 2.13 -6.11 22.27
N ILE A 77 2.53 -7.37 22.10
CA ILE A 77 1.71 -8.43 21.52
C ILE A 77 1.54 -9.57 22.54
N PRO A 78 0.57 -10.49 22.39
CA PRO A 78 0.30 -11.51 23.40
C PRO A 78 1.53 -12.32 23.84
N ASP A 79 2.39 -12.69 22.89
CA ASP A 79 3.62 -13.45 23.16
C ASP A 79 4.73 -12.59 23.80
N TYR A 80 4.65 -11.27 23.65
CA TYR A 80 5.63 -10.30 24.14
C TYR A 80 4.91 -9.10 24.80
N PRO A 81 4.40 -9.26 26.03
CA PRO A 81 3.50 -8.29 26.67
C PRO A 81 4.16 -6.97 27.09
N TYR A 82 5.49 -6.88 27.01
CA TYR A 82 6.29 -5.71 27.40
C TYR A 82 7.19 -5.21 26.25
N SER A 83 6.88 -5.56 25.00
CA SER A 83 7.68 -5.17 23.84
C SER A 83 7.24 -3.85 23.21
N GLY A 84 8.08 -3.36 22.31
CA GLY A 84 7.77 -2.29 21.39
C GLY A 84 8.05 -0.89 21.93
N LEU A 85 8.08 0.08 21.02
CA LEU A 85 8.41 1.47 21.33
C LEU A 85 7.46 2.09 22.39
N ILE A 86 6.25 1.57 22.55
CA ILE A 86 5.35 1.96 23.65
C ILE A 86 5.96 1.68 25.02
N PHE A 87 6.70 0.58 25.20
CA PHE A 87 7.30 0.20 26.49
C PHE A 87 8.71 0.78 26.71
N GLU A 88 9.31 1.38 25.68
CA GLU A 88 10.60 2.07 25.77
C GLU A 88 10.44 3.47 26.40
N MET A 89 10.28 3.50 27.73
CA MET A 89 9.92 4.73 28.48
C MET A 89 10.94 5.86 28.37
N ASP A 90 12.21 5.54 28.11
CA ASP A 90 13.28 6.52 27.90
C ASP A 90 13.26 7.16 26.50
N LEU A 91 12.51 6.58 25.56
CA LEU A 91 12.32 7.12 24.22
C LEU A 91 11.06 8.00 24.17
N PRO A 92 11.19 9.29 23.86
CA PRO A 92 10.04 10.16 23.67
C PRO A 92 9.33 9.83 22.35
N ILE A 93 8.00 9.77 22.36
CA ILE A 93 7.19 9.56 21.15
C ILE A 93 7.04 10.89 20.41
N ASN A 94 7.96 11.21 19.51
CA ASN A 94 7.90 12.39 18.65
C ASN A 94 8.42 12.06 17.25
N GLU A 95 8.22 12.98 16.30
CA GLU A 95 8.58 12.78 14.89
C GLU A 95 10.04 12.38 14.69
N ALA A 96 10.98 13.08 15.35
CA ALA A 96 12.41 12.82 15.19
C ALA A 96 12.80 11.44 15.73
N THR A 97 12.26 11.06 16.88
CA THR A 97 12.51 9.74 17.48
C THR A 97 11.91 8.64 16.64
N LEU A 98 10.63 8.73 16.24
CA LEU A 98 9.98 7.71 15.43
C LEU A 98 10.65 7.54 14.06
N LEU A 99 11.06 8.64 13.43
CA LEU A 99 11.85 8.59 12.20
C LEU A 99 13.17 7.84 12.40
N SER A 100 13.87 8.06 13.52
CA SER A 100 15.12 7.36 13.82
C SER A 100 14.96 5.88 14.17
N GLN A 101 13.77 5.49 14.64
CA GLN A 101 13.44 4.09 14.96
C GLN A 101 12.92 3.31 13.77
N HIS A 102 12.41 3.99 12.73
CA HIS A 102 11.85 3.32 11.57
C HIS A 102 12.91 2.47 10.86
N ARG A 103 12.68 1.14 10.82
CA ARG A 103 13.57 0.13 10.26
C ARG A 103 14.97 0.10 10.88
N LEU A 104 15.09 0.53 12.14
CA LEU A 104 16.38 0.59 12.84
C LEU A 104 16.91 -0.80 13.20
N MET A 105 16.03 -1.70 13.64
CA MET A 105 16.42 -3.04 14.09
C MET A 105 16.59 -3.99 12.90
N ASP A 106 15.64 -3.95 11.98
CA ASP A 106 15.59 -4.75 10.74
C ASP A 106 14.64 -4.10 9.72
N GLU A 107 14.54 -4.69 8.53
CA GLU A 107 13.72 -4.15 7.45
C GLU A 107 12.22 -4.14 7.76
N ASP A 108 11.75 -4.98 8.67
CA ASP A 108 10.34 -5.17 9.03
C ASP A 108 9.95 -4.38 10.30
N SER A 109 10.91 -3.72 10.95
CA SER A 109 10.72 -2.90 12.15
C SER A 109 10.12 -1.52 11.83
N ALA A 110 8.92 -1.53 11.22
CA ALA A 110 8.18 -0.32 10.90
C ALA A 110 7.81 0.47 12.17
N ALA A 111 8.29 1.71 12.26
CA ALA A 111 7.90 2.66 13.32
C ALA A 111 7.00 3.80 12.82
N LEU A 112 6.64 3.81 11.53
CA LEU A 112 5.85 4.85 10.88
C LEU A 112 4.98 4.24 9.77
N GLY A 113 4.15 5.09 9.15
CA GLY A 113 3.39 4.74 7.96
C GLY A 113 2.06 4.04 8.24
N PHE A 114 1.45 3.52 7.16
CA PHE A 114 0.24 2.72 7.22
C PHE A 114 0.31 1.54 8.21
N PRO A 115 1.43 0.80 8.35
CA PRO A 115 1.53 -0.31 9.30
C PRO A 115 1.22 0.08 10.75
N VAL A 116 1.77 1.21 11.22
CA VAL A 116 1.57 1.69 12.59
C VAL A 116 0.15 2.16 12.83
N VAL A 117 -0.41 2.91 11.87
CA VAL A 117 -1.79 3.40 11.97
C VAL A 117 -2.77 2.22 11.93
N GLU A 118 -2.55 1.24 11.04
CA GLU A 118 -3.34 0.01 10.98
C GLU A 118 -3.27 -0.77 12.29
N PHE A 119 -2.07 -1.00 12.80
CA PHE A 119 -1.86 -1.76 14.02
C PHE A 119 -2.66 -1.17 15.18
N PHE A 120 -2.55 0.15 15.42
CA PHE A 120 -3.25 0.80 16.52
C PHE A 120 -4.77 0.83 16.34
N LEU A 121 -5.27 1.15 15.14
CA LEU A 121 -6.71 1.27 14.90
C LEU A 121 -7.46 -0.05 15.11
N TRP A 122 -6.79 -1.20 15.04
CA TRP A 122 -7.37 -2.52 15.30
C TRP A 122 -7.11 -3.07 16.71
N ARG A 123 -6.49 -2.30 17.62
CA ARG A 123 -6.26 -2.74 19.00
C ARG A 123 -7.55 -2.86 19.80
N GLN A 124 -7.63 -3.95 20.56
CA GLN A 124 -8.71 -4.27 21.49
C GLN A 124 -8.14 -4.94 22.75
N PRO A 125 -8.84 -4.87 23.90
CA PRO A 125 -10.08 -4.13 24.14
C PRO A 125 -9.83 -2.63 24.35
N LEU A 126 -10.84 -1.78 24.10
CA LEU A 126 -10.72 -0.32 24.29
C LEU A 126 -10.37 0.08 25.73
N ASP A 127 -11.01 -0.56 26.71
CA ASP A 127 -10.90 -0.19 28.13
C ASP A 127 -9.48 -0.28 28.71
N THR A 128 -8.63 -1.16 28.18
CA THR A 128 -7.24 -1.31 28.66
C THR A 128 -6.23 -0.71 27.69
N THR A 129 -6.67 -0.34 26.49
CA THR A 129 -5.77 0.15 25.43
C THR A 129 -5.81 1.68 25.32
N TRP A 130 -7.01 2.26 25.45
CA TRP A 130 -7.28 3.66 25.12
C TRP A 130 -7.93 4.45 26.25
N HIS A 131 -8.56 3.79 27.22
CA HIS A 131 -9.18 4.43 28.39
C HIS A 131 -8.25 4.44 29.60
N SER A 132 -8.17 5.58 30.29
CA SER A 132 -7.55 5.65 31.61
C SER A 132 -8.21 4.66 32.56
N THR A 133 -7.36 3.94 33.27
CA THR A 133 -7.72 2.89 34.24
C THR A 133 -7.62 3.39 35.68
N GLY A 134 -7.01 4.55 35.89
CA GLY A 134 -6.67 5.10 37.21
C GLY A 134 -5.36 4.53 37.79
N ASP A 135 -4.71 3.58 37.12
CA ASP A 135 -3.35 3.14 37.43
C ASP A 135 -2.33 4.00 36.68
N ILE A 136 -1.41 4.62 37.42
CA ILE A 136 -0.45 5.59 36.85
C ILE A 136 0.44 4.95 35.78
N ALA A 137 0.87 3.70 35.99
CA ALA A 137 1.77 3.03 35.05
C ALA A 137 1.03 2.64 33.76
N ALA A 138 -0.16 2.07 33.88
CA ALA A 138 -1.01 1.73 32.73
C ALA A 138 -1.41 2.99 31.95
N ASP A 139 -1.83 4.05 32.65
CA ASP A 139 -2.25 5.30 32.04
C ASP A 139 -1.09 5.97 31.29
N SER A 140 0.14 5.86 31.78
CA SER A 140 1.32 6.33 31.03
C SER A 140 1.52 5.61 29.70
N LEU A 141 1.20 4.31 29.60
CA LEU A 141 1.29 3.57 28.33
C LEU A 141 0.13 3.94 27.40
N ILE A 142 -1.06 4.18 27.96
CA ILE A 142 -2.23 4.67 27.20
C ILE A 142 -1.91 6.03 26.57
N GLU A 143 -1.40 6.99 27.33
CA GLU A 143 -0.99 8.30 26.82
C GLU A 143 0.06 8.19 25.71
N ARG A 144 1.03 7.28 25.85
CA ARG A 144 2.02 7.00 24.80
C ARG A 144 1.37 6.45 23.52
N ARG A 145 0.37 5.57 23.62
CA ARG A 145 -0.38 5.07 22.44
C ARG A 145 -1.15 6.18 21.75
N HIS A 146 -1.81 7.05 22.51
CA HIS A 146 -2.48 8.25 21.97
C HIS A 146 -1.49 9.14 21.22
N GLN A 147 -0.34 9.44 21.84
CA GLN A 147 0.70 10.25 21.23
C GLN A 147 1.29 9.60 19.97
N TYR A 148 1.49 8.28 19.98
CA TYR A 148 2.08 7.54 18.86
C TYR A 148 1.13 7.50 17.67
N LEU A 149 -0.12 7.08 17.86
CA LEU A 149 -1.11 7.04 16.78
C LEU A 149 -1.29 8.43 16.14
N ARG A 150 -1.37 9.49 16.96
CA ARG A 150 -1.44 10.88 16.47
C ARG A 150 -0.21 11.26 15.63
N THR A 151 0.99 11.04 16.17
CA THR A 151 2.24 11.45 15.52
C THR A 151 2.44 10.68 14.21
N ALA A 152 2.27 9.36 14.23
CA ALA A 152 2.39 8.52 13.04
C ALA A 152 1.38 8.88 11.95
N THR A 153 0.13 9.19 12.34
CA THR A 153 -0.90 9.63 11.37
C THR A 153 -0.55 10.97 10.73
N GLY A 154 -0.05 11.93 11.53
CA GLY A 154 0.40 13.24 11.02
C GLY A 154 1.57 13.12 10.05
N MET A 155 2.58 12.29 10.40
CA MET A 155 3.72 12.02 9.52
C MET A 155 3.31 11.31 8.24
N LEU A 156 2.45 10.29 8.31
CA LEU A 156 1.90 9.61 7.14
C LEU A 156 1.23 10.60 6.17
N LEU A 157 0.41 11.52 6.67
CA LEU A 157 -0.23 12.54 5.84
C LEU A 157 0.80 13.48 5.18
N ALA A 158 1.83 13.90 5.92
CA ALA A 158 2.90 14.73 5.39
C ALA A 158 3.69 14.01 4.29
N ASP A 159 4.01 12.73 4.49
CA ASP A 159 4.76 11.91 3.55
C ASP A 159 3.96 11.64 2.27
N LEU A 160 2.67 11.32 2.39
CA LEU A 160 1.75 11.21 1.25
C LEU A 160 1.67 12.54 0.48
N GLY A 161 1.66 13.67 1.19
CA GLY A 161 1.74 15.01 0.61
C GLY A 161 3.03 15.22 -0.19
N ALA A 162 4.17 14.85 0.39
CA ALA A 162 5.48 14.94 -0.26
C ALA A 162 5.53 14.09 -1.54
N VAL A 163 5.03 12.85 -1.50
CA VAL A 163 4.97 11.98 -2.69
C VAL A 163 4.08 12.58 -3.78
N SER A 164 2.93 13.16 -3.42
CA SER A 164 2.01 13.76 -4.38
C SER A 164 2.60 15.04 -5.00
N ASN A 165 3.28 15.88 -4.22
CA ASN A 165 3.87 17.13 -4.68
C ASN A 165 4.99 16.92 -5.71
N ARG A 166 5.68 15.77 -5.68
CA ARG A 166 6.70 15.41 -6.68
C ARG A 166 6.17 15.44 -8.12
N TRP A 167 4.89 15.12 -8.32
CA TRP A 167 4.26 15.15 -9.63
C TRP A 167 3.96 16.56 -10.15
N GLN A 168 3.84 17.53 -9.24
CA GLN A 168 3.49 18.92 -9.55
C GLN A 168 4.72 19.84 -9.68
N ALA A 169 5.88 19.41 -9.19
CA ALA A 169 7.10 20.20 -9.21
C ALA A 169 7.61 20.46 -10.64
N GLY A 170 8.25 21.61 -10.87
CA GLY A 170 8.95 21.90 -12.11
C GLY A 170 10.05 20.87 -12.37
N GLY A 171 9.96 20.12 -13.46
CA GLY A 171 10.81 18.95 -13.73
C GLY A 171 10.21 17.60 -13.31
N GLY A 172 8.92 17.57 -12.94
CA GLY A 172 8.13 16.35 -12.75
C GLY A 172 7.80 15.63 -14.07
N PHE A 173 6.93 14.62 -14.00
CA PHE A 173 6.64 13.71 -15.12
C PHE A 173 6.33 14.43 -16.46
N GLY A 174 5.50 15.47 -16.44
CA GLY A 174 5.10 16.19 -17.66
C GLY A 174 6.24 16.97 -18.35
N GLY A 175 7.33 17.25 -17.64
CA GLY A 175 8.52 17.90 -18.20
C GLY A 175 9.52 16.92 -18.84
N LEU A 176 9.31 15.61 -18.69
CA LEU A 176 10.19 14.58 -19.26
C LEU A 176 9.95 14.45 -20.77
N PRO A 177 10.96 14.05 -21.58
CA PRO A 177 10.72 13.69 -22.98
C PRO A 177 9.67 12.58 -23.10
N HIS A 178 8.82 12.62 -24.13
CA HIS A 178 7.72 11.65 -24.30
C HIS A 178 8.19 10.18 -24.25
N ARG A 179 9.37 9.87 -24.77
CA ARG A 179 9.95 8.52 -24.68
C ARG A 179 10.22 8.11 -23.23
N VAL A 180 10.73 9.02 -22.41
CA VAL A 180 11.00 8.76 -20.98
C VAL A 180 9.69 8.60 -20.22
N GLN A 181 8.67 9.41 -20.53
CA GLN A 181 7.32 9.25 -19.98
C GLN A 181 6.76 7.86 -20.28
N LEU A 182 6.80 7.42 -21.54
CA LEU A 182 6.34 6.09 -21.95
C LEU A 182 7.07 4.96 -21.22
N VAL A 183 8.41 5.02 -21.20
CA VAL A 183 9.24 4.03 -20.49
C VAL A 183 8.87 3.98 -19.01
N ALA A 184 8.66 5.14 -18.38
CA ALA A 184 8.29 5.20 -16.98
C ALA A 184 6.93 4.53 -16.73
N VAL A 185 5.92 4.78 -17.55
CA VAL A 185 4.61 4.14 -17.30
C VAL A 185 4.63 2.65 -17.59
N LEU A 186 5.28 2.20 -18.67
CA LEU A 186 5.42 0.77 -18.96
C LEU A 186 6.16 0.04 -17.84
N ALA A 187 7.24 0.64 -17.32
CA ALA A 187 7.95 0.10 -16.17
C ALA A 187 7.06 0.06 -14.91
N SER A 188 6.30 1.12 -14.61
CA SER A 188 5.37 1.11 -13.48
C SER A 188 4.31 0.02 -13.59
N LEU A 189 3.70 -0.16 -14.76
CA LEU A 189 2.73 -1.23 -15.00
C LEU A 189 3.35 -2.60 -14.83
N GLN A 190 4.52 -2.82 -15.44
CA GLN A 190 5.22 -4.08 -15.34
C GLN A 190 5.51 -4.40 -13.86
N ARG A 191 5.99 -3.42 -13.08
CA ARG A 191 6.22 -3.61 -11.66
C ARG A 191 4.94 -3.95 -10.90
N ILE A 192 3.82 -3.28 -11.20
CA ILE A 192 2.54 -3.60 -10.57
C ILE A 192 2.14 -5.04 -10.91
N THR A 193 2.17 -5.44 -12.18
CA THR A 193 1.62 -6.74 -12.59
C THR A 193 2.55 -7.91 -12.29
N ALA A 194 3.85 -7.74 -12.48
CA ALA A 194 4.83 -8.80 -12.29
C ALA A 194 5.33 -8.89 -10.85
N VAL A 195 5.61 -7.76 -10.20
CA VAL A 195 6.19 -7.76 -8.84
C VAL A 195 5.09 -7.70 -7.80
N ALA A 196 4.36 -6.58 -7.72
CA ALA A 196 3.39 -6.39 -6.63
C ALA A 196 2.22 -7.39 -6.70
N LEU A 197 1.66 -7.67 -7.88
CA LEU A 197 0.58 -8.64 -8.02
C LEU A 197 1.11 -10.08 -8.05
N LEU A 198 1.90 -10.45 -9.06
CA LEU A 198 2.23 -11.86 -9.29
C LEU A 198 3.25 -12.44 -8.30
N ASP A 199 4.35 -11.73 -8.08
CA ASP A 199 5.49 -12.25 -7.28
C ASP A 199 5.30 -12.08 -5.78
N ASP A 200 4.59 -11.03 -5.37
CA ASP A 200 4.28 -10.75 -3.97
C ASP A 200 2.88 -11.29 -3.62
N LEU A 201 1.82 -10.59 -3.99
CA LEU A 201 0.48 -10.91 -3.50
C LEU A 201 -0.02 -12.28 -3.94
N PHE A 202 0.31 -12.75 -5.14
CA PHE A 202 -0.06 -14.05 -5.70
C PHE A 202 1.14 -15.00 -5.80
N ASN A 203 2.13 -14.84 -4.91
CA ASN A 203 3.20 -15.81 -4.75
C ASN A 203 2.63 -17.22 -4.49
N GLU A 204 3.34 -18.25 -4.89
CA GLU A 204 2.93 -19.64 -4.63
C GLU A 204 2.88 -19.97 -3.13
N GLN A 205 3.63 -19.22 -2.32
CA GLN A 205 3.65 -19.32 -0.86
C GLN A 205 2.55 -18.47 -0.19
N ALA A 206 1.81 -17.62 -0.92
CA ALA A 206 0.83 -16.70 -0.33
C ALA A 206 -0.23 -17.40 0.53
N LEU A 207 -0.64 -18.61 0.18
CA LEU A 207 -1.62 -19.38 0.95
C LEU A 207 -1.02 -20.17 2.12
N THR A 208 0.27 -20.49 2.07
CA THR A 208 0.96 -21.22 3.14
C THR A 208 1.61 -20.30 4.17
N GLU A 209 1.96 -19.09 3.74
CA GLU A 209 2.70 -18.06 4.47
C GLU A 209 1.98 -16.70 4.34
N PRO A 210 0.67 -16.61 4.66
CA PRO A 210 -0.13 -15.42 4.39
C PRO A 210 0.39 -14.16 5.10
N GLU A 211 1.07 -14.28 6.23
CA GLU A 211 1.67 -13.16 6.95
C GLU A 211 2.74 -12.40 6.15
N TRP A 212 3.38 -13.06 5.18
CA TRP A 212 4.39 -12.46 4.30
C TRP A 212 3.80 -11.81 3.05
N HIS A 213 2.56 -12.17 2.71
CA HIS A 213 1.92 -11.77 1.44
C HIS A 213 0.61 -10.99 1.62
N HIS A 214 0.15 -10.80 2.86
CA HIS A 214 -1.11 -10.12 3.15
C HIS A 214 -0.89 -8.61 3.34
N PRO A 215 -1.38 -7.74 2.43
CA PRO A 215 -1.07 -6.31 2.42
C PRO A 215 -1.81 -5.50 3.48
N ALA A 216 -2.59 -6.16 4.34
CA ALA A 216 -3.56 -5.55 5.26
C ALA A 216 -3.98 -6.51 6.41
N MET A 217 -3.03 -7.25 6.99
CA MET A 217 -3.32 -8.43 7.85
C MET A 217 -4.19 -8.09 9.07
N TYR A 218 -4.05 -6.88 9.62
CA TYR A 218 -4.85 -6.43 10.75
C TYR A 218 -6.22 -5.89 10.35
N SER A 219 -6.30 -5.21 9.20
CA SER A 219 -7.54 -4.57 8.75
C SER A 219 -8.50 -5.47 7.99
N GLY A 220 -8.09 -6.69 7.64
CA GLY A 220 -9.00 -7.76 7.21
C GLY A 220 -9.46 -7.70 5.74
N GLN A 221 -8.74 -6.99 4.85
CA GLN A 221 -9.18 -6.69 3.46
C GLN A 221 -8.12 -6.97 2.40
N GLY A 222 -7.39 -8.06 2.53
CA GLY A 222 -6.31 -8.30 1.59
C GLY A 222 -6.76 -8.48 0.14
N ARG A 223 -8.04 -8.77 -0.17
CA ARG A 223 -8.58 -8.71 -1.55
C ARG A 223 -8.72 -7.29 -2.10
N ALA A 224 -9.00 -6.30 -1.27
CA ALA A 224 -9.23 -4.93 -1.73
C ALA A 224 -7.98 -4.32 -2.39
N TYR A 225 -6.80 -4.77 -1.97
CA TYR A 225 -5.52 -4.26 -2.44
C TYR A 225 -5.18 -4.68 -3.89
N PRO A 226 -5.18 -5.97 -4.28
CA PRO A 226 -5.00 -6.35 -5.69
C PRO A 226 -6.11 -5.76 -6.58
N LEU A 227 -7.35 -5.61 -6.09
CA LEU A 227 -8.41 -4.91 -6.83
C LEU A 227 -8.08 -3.42 -7.08
N ALA A 228 -7.54 -2.72 -6.09
CA ALA A 228 -7.12 -1.33 -6.22
C ALA A 228 -5.98 -1.18 -7.23
N LEU A 229 -4.98 -2.08 -7.21
CA LEU A 229 -3.90 -2.12 -8.20
C LEU A 229 -4.43 -2.37 -9.61
N LEU A 230 -5.30 -3.38 -9.78
CA LEU A 230 -5.89 -3.70 -11.09
C LEU A 230 -6.80 -2.59 -11.62
N THR A 231 -7.52 -1.88 -10.73
CA THR A 231 -8.33 -0.72 -11.10
C THR A 231 -7.46 0.44 -11.58
N ALA A 232 -6.28 0.63 -10.98
CA ALA A 232 -5.30 1.61 -11.47
C ALA A 232 -4.80 1.27 -12.88
N VAL A 233 -4.49 -0.01 -13.12
CA VAL A 233 -4.12 -0.52 -14.46
C VAL A 233 -5.27 -0.30 -15.45
N GLN A 234 -6.51 -0.65 -15.08
CA GLN A 234 -7.69 -0.43 -15.91
C GLN A 234 -7.92 1.04 -16.23
N GLY A 235 -7.72 1.95 -15.28
CA GLY A 235 -7.85 3.39 -15.51
C GLY A 235 -6.91 3.92 -16.60
N TRP A 236 -5.74 3.30 -16.75
CA TRP A 236 -4.77 3.68 -17.77
C TRP A 236 -5.01 2.99 -19.12
N VAL A 237 -5.27 1.68 -19.10
CA VAL A 237 -5.52 0.87 -20.30
C VAL A 237 -6.90 1.17 -20.91
N GLY A 238 -7.87 1.51 -20.08
CA GLY A 238 -9.27 1.68 -20.43
C GLY A 238 -10.14 0.46 -20.10
N LEU A 239 -11.45 0.68 -20.14
CA LEU A 239 -12.46 -0.38 -20.22
C LEU A 239 -12.49 -1.00 -21.63
N PRO A 240 -13.01 -2.22 -21.80
CA PRO A 240 -13.31 -2.77 -23.12
C PRO A 240 -14.09 -1.77 -23.97
N GLU A 241 -13.67 -1.60 -25.23
CA GLU A 241 -14.26 -0.65 -26.19
C GLU A 241 -14.04 0.84 -25.89
N SER A 242 -13.44 1.18 -24.74
CA SER A 242 -13.03 2.55 -24.45
C SER A 242 -11.71 2.90 -25.15
N THR A 243 -11.56 4.16 -25.51
CA THR A 243 -10.38 4.64 -26.21
C THR A 243 -9.60 5.61 -25.32
N THR A 244 -8.60 5.12 -24.60
CA THR A 244 -7.64 5.95 -23.86
C THR A 244 -6.47 6.38 -24.76
N ALA A 245 -5.69 7.38 -24.33
CA ALA A 245 -4.47 7.77 -25.05
C ALA A 245 -3.47 6.61 -25.15
N PHE A 246 -3.41 5.75 -24.12
CA PHE A 246 -2.59 4.54 -24.16
C PHE A 246 -3.12 3.50 -25.16
N ALA A 247 -4.43 3.26 -25.17
CA ALA A 247 -5.06 2.34 -26.13
C ALA A 247 -4.81 2.79 -27.57
N GLN A 248 -5.00 4.09 -27.87
CA GLN A 248 -4.70 4.67 -29.18
C GLN A 248 -3.23 4.51 -29.56
N TRP A 249 -2.33 4.78 -28.60
CA TRP A 249 -0.90 4.61 -28.83
C TRP A 249 -0.58 3.14 -29.18
N LEU A 250 -1.08 2.17 -28.40
CA LEU A 250 -0.85 0.75 -28.63
C LEU A 250 -1.36 0.30 -30.01
N ASP A 251 -2.60 0.67 -30.36
CA ASP A 251 -3.20 0.29 -31.64
C ASP A 251 -2.59 1.01 -32.85
N SER A 252 -1.93 2.15 -32.65
CA SER A 252 -1.17 2.84 -33.70
C SER A 252 0.13 2.12 -34.08
N ARG A 253 0.60 1.18 -33.24
CA ARG A 253 1.82 0.41 -33.50
C ARG A 253 1.54 -0.70 -34.50
N ALA A 254 2.31 -0.72 -35.59
CA ALA A 254 2.23 -1.78 -36.60
C ALA A 254 2.79 -3.13 -36.09
N ASP A 255 3.71 -3.06 -35.13
CA ASP A 255 4.44 -4.19 -34.57
C ASP A 255 3.90 -4.64 -33.21
N ARG A 256 2.71 -4.17 -32.79
CA ARG A 256 2.16 -4.47 -31.45
C ARG A 256 2.05 -5.97 -31.18
N PRO A 257 2.31 -6.43 -29.93
CA PRO A 257 2.22 -7.85 -29.58
C PRO A 257 0.77 -8.29 -29.36
N MET A 258 -0.12 -7.32 -29.12
CA MET A 258 -1.55 -7.49 -28.86
C MET A 258 -2.27 -6.17 -29.17
N THR A 259 -3.59 -6.23 -29.35
CA THR A 259 -4.43 -5.03 -29.48
C THR A 259 -4.74 -4.40 -28.13
N ALA A 260 -5.19 -3.15 -28.12
CA ALA A 260 -5.70 -2.54 -26.90
C ALA A 260 -6.92 -3.30 -26.35
N ALA A 261 -7.79 -3.81 -27.22
CA ALA A 261 -8.96 -4.60 -26.82
C ALA A 261 -8.57 -5.91 -26.11
N ASP A 262 -7.53 -6.59 -26.57
CA ASP A 262 -7.01 -7.81 -25.92
C ASP A 262 -6.52 -7.50 -24.50
N LEU A 263 -5.76 -6.40 -24.35
CA LEU A 263 -5.23 -6.00 -23.05
C LEU A 263 -6.33 -5.52 -22.09
N GLN A 264 -7.31 -4.76 -22.58
CA GLN A 264 -8.48 -4.34 -21.80
C GLN A 264 -9.27 -5.56 -21.28
N THR A 265 -9.43 -6.57 -22.13
CA THR A 265 -10.08 -7.83 -21.76
C THR A 265 -9.28 -8.59 -20.70
N ALA A 266 -7.95 -8.68 -20.85
CA ALA A 266 -7.08 -9.33 -19.86
C ALA A 266 -7.15 -8.66 -18.48
N VAL A 267 -7.22 -7.33 -18.43
CA VAL A 267 -7.42 -6.58 -17.18
C VAL A 267 -8.80 -6.85 -16.58
N ALA A 268 -9.86 -6.84 -17.39
CA ALA A 268 -11.22 -7.13 -16.95
C ALA A 268 -11.38 -8.55 -16.39
N ASP A 269 -10.81 -9.56 -17.07
CA ASP A 269 -10.77 -10.94 -16.62
C ASP A 269 -10.01 -11.08 -15.29
N SER A 270 -8.91 -10.36 -15.12
CA SER A 270 -8.13 -10.35 -13.88
C SER A 270 -8.92 -9.74 -12.72
N LEU A 271 -9.59 -8.61 -12.94
CA LEU A 271 -10.48 -7.99 -11.95
C LEU A 271 -11.60 -8.94 -11.53
N SER A 272 -12.27 -9.57 -12.51
CA SER A 272 -13.34 -10.52 -12.24
C SER A 272 -12.83 -11.71 -11.41
N ALA A 273 -11.66 -12.26 -11.75
CA ALA A 273 -11.12 -13.41 -11.03
C ALA A 273 -10.71 -13.06 -9.59
N VAL A 274 -10.10 -11.88 -9.36
CA VAL A 274 -9.75 -11.40 -8.01
C VAL A 274 -11.00 -11.08 -7.19
N GLN A 275 -12.08 -10.61 -7.82
CA GLN A 275 -13.34 -10.30 -7.13
C GLN A 275 -13.97 -11.53 -6.47
N GLU A 276 -13.75 -12.73 -7.03
CA GLU A 276 -14.27 -14.01 -6.50
C GLU A 276 -13.53 -14.50 -5.25
N LEU A 277 -12.36 -13.91 -4.91
CA LEU A 277 -11.60 -14.32 -3.72
C LEU A 277 -12.32 -13.94 -2.41
N PRO A 278 -11.99 -14.58 -1.29
CA PRO A 278 -12.42 -14.12 0.04
C PRO A 278 -11.99 -12.68 0.34
N GLU A 279 -12.73 -11.96 1.19
CA GLU A 279 -12.42 -10.57 1.54
C GLU A 279 -11.01 -10.40 2.12
N ASN A 280 -10.60 -11.35 2.97
CA ASN A 280 -9.32 -11.35 3.68
C ASN A 280 -8.27 -12.26 3.01
N TYR A 281 -8.27 -12.33 1.67
CA TYR A 281 -7.20 -12.97 0.89
C TYR A 281 -5.81 -12.43 1.26
N PRO A 282 -4.74 -13.25 1.43
CA PRO A 282 -4.72 -14.71 1.37
C PRO A 282 -5.05 -15.45 2.69
N ALA A 283 -5.19 -14.75 3.81
CA ALA A 283 -5.31 -15.38 5.14
C ALA A 283 -6.56 -16.28 5.29
N ASP A 284 -7.67 -15.93 4.63
CA ASP A 284 -8.91 -16.71 4.66
C ASP A 284 -9.10 -17.57 3.40
N SER A 285 -8.09 -17.63 2.53
CA SER A 285 -8.17 -18.37 1.27
C SER A 285 -7.69 -19.81 1.44
N ALA A 286 -8.51 -20.76 0.98
CA ALA A 286 -8.05 -22.12 0.77
C ALA A 286 -7.29 -22.22 -0.56
N ALA A 287 -6.52 -23.29 -0.74
CA ALA A 287 -5.99 -23.69 -2.05
C ALA A 287 -7.13 -24.20 -2.97
N ASP A 288 -8.09 -23.33 -3.26
CA ASP A 288 -9.25 -23.64 -4.10
C ASP A 288 -9.05 -23.10 -5.53
N GLY A 289 -9.95 -23.51 -6.43
CA GLY A 289 -9.86 -23.16 -7.84
C GLY A 289 -9.94 -21.66 -8.12
N GLN A 290 -10.48 -20.83 -7.21
CA GLN A 290 -10.61 -19.39 -7.41
C GLN A 290 -9.25 -18.71 -7.36
N TRP A 291 -8.43 -19.05 -6.35
CA TRP A 291 -7.07 -18.52 -6.26
C TRP A 291 -6.22 -18.89 -7.48
N ALA A 292 -6.24 -20.16 -7.88
CA ALA A 292 -5.50 -20.63 -9.05
C ALA A 292 -5.94 -19.90 -10.33
N THR A 293 -7.24 -19.65 -10.47
CA THR A 293 -7.81 -18.87 -11.58
C THR A 293 -7.32 -17.42 -11.54
N ALA A 294 -7.40 -16.75 -10.39
CA ALA A 294 -6.94 -15.37 -10.23
C ALA A 294 -5.44 -15.22 -10.56
N ARG A 295 -4.60 -16.11 -10.02
CA ARG A 295 -3.16 -16.12 -10.32
C ARG A 295 -2.89 -16.36 -11.80
N GLN A 296 -3.61 -17.28 -12.45
CA GLN A 296 -3.47 -17.52 -13.88
C GLN A 296 -3.77 -16.26 -14.71
N ARG A 297 -4.84 -15.52 -14.37
CA ARG A 297 -5.21 -14.28 -15.07
C ARG A 297 -4.16 -13.19 -14.87
N ILE A 298 -3.67 -13.03 -13.64
CA ILE A 298 -2.62 -12.07 -13.30
C ILE A 298 -1.31 -12.43 -14.02
N SER A 299 -0.94 -13.71 -14.11
CA SER A 299 0.24 -14.16 -14.84
C SER A 299 0.16 -13.83 -16.33
N ALA A 300 -1.00 -14.06 -16.97
CA ALA A 300 -1.23 -13.69 -18.36
C ALA A 300 -1.12 -12.17 -18.57
N LEU A 301 -1.64 -11.37 -17.63
CA LEU A 301 -1.54 -9.91 -17.66
C LEU A 301 -0.10 -9.42 -17.49
N ALA A 302 0.67 -10.03 -16.57
CA ALA A 302 2.08 -9.72 -16.37
C ALA A 302 2.91 -10.04 -17.62
N LEU A 303 2.64 -11.17 -18.28
CA LEU A 303 3.27 -11.54 -19.55
C LEU A 303 2.97 -10.52 -20.65
N ALA A 304 1.72 -10.05 -20.74
CA ALA A 304 1.31 -9.04 -21.71
C ALA A 304 2.11 -7.73 -21.57
N PHE A 305 2.25 -7.22 -20.34
CA PHE A 305 3.08 -6.03 -20.09
C PHE A 305 4.58 -6.29 -20.26
N GLY A 306 5.05 -7.52 -19.99
CA GLY A 306 6.42 -7.94 -20.26
C GLY A 306 6.76 -7.87 -21.76
N GLN A 307 5.93 -8.46 -22.61
CA GLN A 307 6.10 -8.42 -24.07
C GLN A 307 6.09 -6.98 -24.61
N LEU A 308 5.19 -6.14 -24.11
CA LEU A 308 5.12 -4.73 -24.49
C LEU A 308 6.38 -3.97 -24.06
N SER A 309 6.89 -4.26 -22.86
CA SER A 309 8.11 -3.64 -22.32
C SER A 309 9.35 -4.04 -23.13
N GLU A 310 9.51 -5.33 -23.44
CA GLU A 310 10.58 -5.85 -24.29
C GLU A 310 10.62 -5.14 -25.65
N GLN A 311 9.46 -5.04 -26.31
CA GLN A 311 9.34 -4.40 -27.61
C GLN A 311 9.74 -2.91 -27.57
N GLN A 312 9.40 -2.21 -26.47
CA GLN A 312 9.76 -0.81 -26.27
C GLN A 312 11.17 -0.62 -25.69
N GLN A 313 11.95 -1.71 -25.55
CA GLN A 313 13.28 -1.72 -24.94
C GLN A 313 13.27 -1.15 -23.52
N VAL A 314 12.19 -1.38 -22.79
CA VAL A 314 12.07 -1.09 -21.36
C VAL A 314 12.71 -2.27 -20.62
N PRO A 315 13.68 -2.04 -19.71
CA PRO A 315 14.26 -3.12 -18.92
C PRO A 315 13.18 -3.88 -18.17
N ILE A 316 13.19 -5.21 -18.32
CA ILE A 316 12.30 -6.08 -17.56
C ILE A 316 12.79 -6.09 -16.12
N PHE A 317 11.90 -5.88 -15.16
CA PHE A 317 12.20 -6.20 -13.77
C PHE A 317 12.35 -7.72 -13.66
N SER A 318 13.58 -8.20 -13.53
CA SER A 318 13.85 -9.56 -13.04
C SER A 318 13.73 -9.53 -11.52
N GLN A 319 13.18 -10.62 -10.96
CA GLN A 319 13.21 -10.94 -9.54
C GLN A 319 14.58 -10.64 -8.90
#